data_AF-A0A2V9CAL3-F1
#
_entry.id   AF-A0A2V9CAL3-F1
#
_cell.length_a   1.000
_cell.length_b   1.000
_cell.length_c   1.000
_cell.angle_alpha   90.00
_cell.angle_beta   90.00
_cell.angle_gamma   90.00
#
_symmetry.space_group_name_H-M   'P 1'
#
loop_
_entity.id
_entity.type
_entity.pdbx_description
1 polymer ?
#
loop_
_entity_poly.entity_id
_entity_poly.type
_entity_poly.pdbx_seq_one_letter_code
_entity_poly.pdbx_strand_id
1 'polypeptide(L)'
;PMANLYFVANGTDWRSTLYPPDNMKRPTGPTCDGCHSVNYDIQTKQVAEWNVGCEKCHGPGSTHVEQPTRGNIVNPARMDYISANDTCIQCHSQGRPLTSPIEGKYYDWPVGFHIGLNLQDYWQLEEHNLGQTTFTHFADGTAHKNRMQGNDFVQSVMYRRGVTCFDCHDVHGTDNYAQLRKPVNQICLDCHGSGSRNGPREATLAEHTHHKDGSTGSECVACHMPKVEVTIPGVFVSAHTFAFITPAMTDQYKIPNACTSCHTDKTTAWATDALRHWPERSPWWVE
;
A
#
# COMPACT_ATOMS: atom_id res chain seq x y z
N PRO A 1 19.56 -15.77 17.58
CA PRO A 1 18.57 -14.81 18.10
C PRO A 1 17.80 -14.12 16.94
N MET A 2 16.92 -14.86 16.27
CA MET A 2 16.05 -14.37 15.18
C MET A 2 14.56 -14.66 15.44
N ALA A 3 14.23 -15.15 16.64
CA ALA A 3 12.89 -15.62 16.97
C ALA A 3 11.89 -14.50 17.29
N ASN A 4 12.28 -13.23 17.34
CA ASN A 4 11.41 -12.12 17.79
C ASN A 4 11.02 -11.10 16.70
N LEU A 5 11.52 -11.22 15.47
CA LEU A 5 11.28 -10.19 14.44
C LEU A 5 9.88 -10.23 13.81
N TYR A 6 9.13 -11.33 13.98
CA TYR A 6 7.82 -11.53 13.35
C TYR A 6 6.64 -11.31 14.32
N PHE A 7 6.93 -10.95 15.57
CA PHE A 7 5.94 -10.85 16.62
C PHE A 7 5.61 -9.39 16.90
N VAL A 8 4.32 -9.07 16.78
CA VAL A 8 3.79 -7.79 17.20
C VAL A 8 3.93 -7.71 18.72
N ALA A 9 4.66 -6.71 19.21
CA ALA A 9 4.83 -6.52 20.65
C ALA A 9 3.50 -6.21 21.33
N ASN A 10 3.32 -6.70 22.56
CA ASN A 10 2.09 -6.44 23.30
C ASN A 10 1.91 -4.93 23.54
N GLY A 11 0.73 -4.42 23.21
CA GLY A 11 0.38 -3.02 23.35
C GLY A 11 0.78 -2.11 22.19
N THR A 12 1.44 -2.63 21.14
CA THR A 12 1.78 -1.81 19.96
C THR A 12 0.68 -1.85 18.90
N ASP A 13 -0.05 -2.96 18.79
CA ASP A 13 -1.21 -3.14 17.92
C ASP A 13 -2.43 -3.45 18.78
N TRP A 14 -3.61 -2.97 18.38
CA TRP A 14 -4.84 -3.11 19.18
C TRP A 14 -5.21 -4.57 19.42
N ARG A 15 -4.91 -5.45 18.46
CA ARG A 15 -5.19 -6.90 18.53
C ARG A 15 -4.18 -7.67 19.39
N SER A 16 -3.03 -7.08 19.70
CA SER A 16 -1.93 -7.77 20.40
C SER A 16 -2.27 -8.22 21.82
N THR A 17 -3.20 -7.52 22.47
CA THR A 17 -3.70 -7.86 23.82
C THR A 17 -4.88 -8.83 23.79
N LEU A 18 -5.51 -8.99 22.62
CA LEU A 18 -6.74 -9.78 22.43
C LEU A 18 -6.44 -11.21 21.99
N TYR A 19 -5.27 -11.45 21.39
CA TYR A 19 -4.84 -12.75 20.88
C TYR A 19 -3.47 -13.14 21.42
N PRO A 20 -3.15 -14.45 21.49
CA PRO A 20 -1.83 -14.90 21.91
C PRO A 20 -0.72 -14.23 21.09
N PRO A 21 0.45 -13.94 21.70
CA PRO A 21 1.57 -13.37 20.98
C PRO A 21 2.08 -14.31 19.90
N ASP A 22 1.97 -15.63 20.11
CA ASP A 22 2.33 -16.65 19.12
C ASP A 22 1.36 -16.65 17.92
N ASN A 23 1.83 -16.20 16.75
CA ASN A 23 1.09 -16.18 15.49
C ASN A 23 0.48 -17.55 15.15
N MET A 24 1.13 -18.66 15.49
CA MET A 24 0.61 -20.01 15.20
C MET A 24 -0.54 -20.43 16.13
N LYS A 25 -0.78 -19.69 17.21
CA LYS A 25 -1.89 -19.90 18.14
C LYS A 25 -3.05 -18.94 17.93
N ARG A 26 -2.96 -18.03 16.95
CA ARG A 26 -4.03 -17.09 16.63
C ARG A 26 -5.10 -17.77 15.76
N PRO A 27 -6.39 -17.53 16.02
CA PRO A 27 -7.46 -18.08 15.17
C PRO A 27 -7.45 -17.37 13.81
N THR A 28 -7.30 -18.12 12.72
CA THR A 28 -7.18 -17.57 11.37
C THR A 28 -8.47 -16.90 10.89
N GLY A 29 -9.64 -17.41 11.28
CA GLY A 29 -10.93 -16.86 10.85
C GLY A 29 -11.05 -15.34 11.09
N PRO A 30 -10.90 -14.88 12.34
CA PRO A 30 -10.94 -13.45 12.65
C PRO A 30 -9.73 -12.65 12.14
N THR A 31 -8.56 -13.26 11.99
CA THR A 31 -7.31 -12.51 11.76
C THR A 31 -6.78 -12.56 10.32
N CYS A 32 -7.29 -13.46 9.48
CA CYS A 32 -6.69 -13.78 8.18
C CYS A 32 -7.71 -14.18 7.11
N ASP A 33 -8.64 -15.06 7.44
CA ASP A 33 -9.36 -15.83 6.41
C ASP A 33 -10.26 -14.98 5.53
N GLY A 34 -10.80 -13.86 6.03
CA GLY A 34 -11.60 -12.96 5.21
C GLY A 34 -10.82 -12.24 4.10
N CYS A 35 -9.50 -12.06 4.26
CA CYS A 35 -8.63 -11.52 3.20
C CYS A 35 -8.07 -12.61 2.29
N HIS A 36 -7.99 -13.85 2.78
CA HIS A 36 -7.30 -14.98 2.13
C HIS A 36 -8.25 -16.05 1.58
N SER A 37 -9.52 -15.73 1.43
CA SER A 37 -10.53 -16.62 0.86
C SER A 37 -11.63 -15.82 0.15
N VAL A 38 -12.43 -16.54 -0.62
CA VAL A 38 -13.70 -16.06 -1.18
C VAL A 38 -14.82 -16.39 -0.20
N ASN A 39 -15.55 -15.36 0.21
CA ASN A 39 -16.80 -15.46 0.97
C ASN A 39 -16.69 -16.29 2.28
N TYR A 40 -15.73 -15.95 3.14
CA TYR A 40 -15.63 -16.56 4.47
C TYR A 40 -16.88 -16.25 5.31
N ASP A 41 -17.63 -17.28 5.67
CA ASP A 41 -18.81 -17.20 6.52
C ASP A 41 -18.40 -17.29 8.00
N ILE A 42 -18.68 -16.24 8.78
CA ILE A 42 -18.25 -16.16 10.18
C ILE A 42 -18.98 -17.12 11.13
N GLN A 43 -20.17 -17.61 10.74
CA GLN A 43 -21.01 -18.54 11.52
C GLN A 43 -20.52 -19.97 11.34
N THR A 44 -20.47 -20.40 10.08
CA THR A 44 -20.18 -21.77 9.67
C THR A 44 -18.68 -22.02 9.53
N LYS A 45 -17.88 -20.94 9.42
CA LYS A 45 -16.42 -20.97 9.15
C LYS A 45 -16.07 -21.62 7.82
N GLN A 46 -17.03 -21.62 6.88
CA GLN A 46 -16.85 -22.15 5.54
C GLN A 46 -16.36 -21.05 4.60
N VAL A 47 -15.67 -21.45 3.55
CA VAL A 47 -15.26 -20.59 2.44
C VAL A 47 -15.84 -21.16 1.14
N ALA A 48 -16.12 -20.29 0.17
CA ALA A 48 -16.46 -20.74 -1.18
C ALA A 48 -15.21 -21.26 -1.91
N GLU A 49 -14.08 -20.58 -1.72
CA GLU A 49 -12.79 -20.91 -2.31
C GLU A 49 -11.66 -20.40 -1.40
N TRP A 50 -10.58 -21.19 -1.27
CA TRP A 50 -9.34 -20.73 -0.63
C TRP A 50 -8.47 -19.96 -1.62
N ASN A 51 -7.71 -18.99 -1.10
CA ASN A 51 -6.93 -17.99 -1.85
C ASN A 51 -7.78 -16.81 -2.34
N VAL A 52 -7.12 -15.85 -2.98
CA VAL A 52 -7.74 -14.70 -3.63
C VAL A 52 -8.23 -15.14 -5.01
N GLY A 53 -9.43 -15.74 -5.05
CA GLY A 53 -10.10 -16.18 -6.26
C GLY A 53 -10.82 -15.05 -7.00
N CYS A 54 -11.35 -15.35 -8.19
CA CYS A 54 -12.00 -14.37 -9.08
C CYS A 54 -13.09 -13.56 -8.36
N GLU A 55 -13.93 -14.25 -7.59
CA GLU A 55 -15.10 -13.68 -6.92
C GLU A 55 -14.73 -12.76 -5.75
N LYS A 56 -13.47 -12.78 -5.28
CA LYS A 56 -12.98 -11.81 -4.28
C LYS A 56 -12.96 -10.38 -4.81
N CYS A 57 -12.79 -10.22 -6.13
CA CYS A 57 -12.77 -8.94 -6.83
C CYS A 57 -13.98 -8.73 -7.77
N HIS A 58 -14.60 -9.82 -8.22
CA HIS A 58 -15.71 -9.78 -9.18
C HIS A 58 -17.09 -10.09 -8.57
N GLY A 59 -17.15 -10.35 -7.26
CA GLY A 59 -18.37 -10.79 -6.57
C GLY A 59 -18.82 -12.18 -7.01
N PRO A 60 -19.96 -12.68 -6.49
CA PRO A 60 -20.49 -13.99 -6.84
C PRO A 60 -20.82 -14.10 -8.34
N GLY A 61 -20.32 -15.15 -9.00
CA GLY A 61 -20.44 -15.38 -10.44
C GLY A 61 -21.48 -16.42 -10.83
N SER A 62 -22.25 -16.99 -9.90
CA SER A 62 -23.20 -18.07 -10.19
C SER A 62 -24.22 -17.71 -11.28
N THR A 63 -24.85 -16.53 -11.19
CA THR A 63 -25.77 -16.03 -12.23
C THR A 63 -25.05 -15.76 -13.55
N HIS A 64 -23.79 -15.34 -13.51
CA HIS A 64 -22.98 -15.13 -14.71
C HIS A 64 -22.69 -16.45 -15.43
N VAL A 65 -22.38 -17.52 -14.72
CA VAL A 65 -22.14 -18.85 -15.30
C VAL A 65 -23.40 -19.40 -15.97
N GLU A 66 -24.57 -19.22 -15.34
CA GLU A 66 -25.84 -19.69 -15.90
C GLU A 66 -26.28 -18.89 -17.13
N GLN A 67 -26.10 -17.56 -17.10
CA GLN A 67 -26.55 -16.66 -18.16
C GLN A 67 -25.56 -15.52 -18.36
N PRO A 68 -24.48 -15.70 -19.13
CA PRO A 68 -23.39 -14.72 -19.19
C PRO A 68 -23.84 -13.36 -19.73
N THR A 69 -23.85 -12.35 -18.86
CA THR A 69 -24.05 -10.95 -19.27
C THR A 69 -23.02 -10.04 -18.62
N ARG A 70 -22.93 -8.80 -19.10
CA ARG A 70 -22.07 -7.78 -18.49
C ARG A 70 -22.62 -7.25 -17.16
N GLY A 71 -23.89 -7.47 -16.85
CA GLY A 71 -24.57 -6.88 -15.69
C GLY A 71 -24.66 -7.81 -14.48
N ASN A 72 -24.30 -9.08 -14.63
CA ASN A 72 -24.37 -10.09 -13.56
C ASN A 72 -22.99 -10.59 -13.11
N ILE A 73 -21.94 -9.85 -13.45
CA ILE A 73 -20.61 -10.00 -12.88
C ILE A 73 -20.04 -8.61 -12.66
N VAL A 74 -19.44 -8.36 -11.50
CA VAL A 74 -18.85 -7.06 -11.23
C VAL A 74 -17.58 -6.90 -12.07
N ASN A 75 -17.35 -5.70 -12.59
CA ASN A 75 -16.07 -5.32 -13.15
C ASN A 75 -15.60 -4.02 -12.49
N PRO A 76 -14.55 -4.06 -11.65
CA PRO A 76 -14.01 -2.87 -10.97
C PRO A 76 -13.65 -1.72 -11.92
N ALA A 77 -13.23 -2.01 -13.16
CA ALA A 77 -12.91 -0.99 -14.16
C ALA A 77 -14.15 -0.23 -14.71
N ARG A 78 -15.35 -0.63 -14.31
CA ARG A 78 -16.61 0.06 -14.66
C ARG A 78 -17.26 0.75 -13.46
N MET A 79 -16.62 0.71 -12.31
CA MET A 79 -17.05 1.41 -11.09
C MET A 79 -16.45 2.82 -11.06
N ASP A 80 -16.95 3.67 -10.17
CA ASP A 80 -16.23 4.89 -9.83
C ASP A 80 -14.88 4.54 -9.17
N TYR A 81 -13.95 5.50 -9.17
CA TYR A 81 -12.59 5.25 -8.72
C TYR A 81 -12.49 4.88 -7.22
N ILE A 82 -13.48 5.23 -6.38
CA ILE A 82 -13.47 4.88 -4.97
C ILE A 82 -13.79 3.39 -4.84
N SER A 83 -14.93 2.93 -5.36
CA SER A 83 -15.30 1.51 -5.34
C SER A 83 -14.30 0.61 -6.09
N ALA A 84 -13.70 1.12 -7.17
CA ALA A 84 -12.63 0.46 -7.90
C ALA A 84 -11.40 0.20 -7.00
N ASN A 85 -10.98 1.19 -6.20
CA ASN A 85 -9.87 1.06 -5.27
C ASN A 85 -10.23 0.23 -4.02
N ASP A 86 -11.47 0.34 -3.53
CA ASP A 86 -11.98 -0.45 -2.40
C ASP A 86 -11.85 -1.97 -2.63
N THR A 87 -11.93 -2.40 -3.89
CA THR A 87 -11.66 -3.78 -4.31
C THR A 87 -10.30 -4.28 -3.84
N CYS A 88 -9.28 -3.41 -3.79
CA CYS A 88 -7.94 -3.72 -3.32
C CYS A 88 -7.75 -3.37 -1.84
N ILE A 89 -8.28 -2.23 -1.41
CA ILE A 89 -8.11 -1.67 -0.06
C ILE A 89 -8.73 -2.59 1.01
N GLN A 90 -9.77 -3.37 0.68
CA GLN A 90 -10.35 -4.35 1.62
C GLN A 90 -9.32 -5.33 2.22
N CYS A 91 -8.20 -5.58 1.53
CA CYS A 91 -7.13 -6.47 1.98
C CYS A 91 -5.78 -5.74 2.12
N HIS A 92 -5.50 -4.77 1.25
CA HIS A 92 -4.24 -4.01 1.22
C HIS A 92 -4.29 -2.76 2.11
N SER A 93 -4.92 -2.87 3.27
CA SER A 93 -4.96 -1.82 4.26
C SER A 93 -4.88 -2.39 5.67
N GLN A 94 -4.67 -1.50 6.63
CA GLN A 94 -4.87 -1.75 8.04
C GLN A 94 -6.06 -0.92 8.51
N GLY A 95 -6.92 -1.54 9.30
CA GLY A 95 -8.16 -0.92 9.76
C GLY A 95 -8.90 -1.81 10.74
N ARG A 96 -10.15 -1.43 11.01
CA ARG A 96 -11.05 -2.14 11.92
C ARG A 96 -12.47 -2.15 11.38
N PRO A 97 -13.27 -3.19 11.70
CA PRO A 97 -14.69 -3.15 11.44
C PRO A 97 -15.35 -1.99 12.20
N LEU A 98 -16.31 -1.30 11.59
CA LEU A 98 -17.03 -0.20 12.25
C LEU A 98 -17.74 -0.63 13.53
N THR A 99 -18.25 -1.86 13.54
CA THR A 99 -18.82 -2.49 14.73
C THR A 99 -17.89 -3.60 15.18
N SER A 100 -17.29 -3.43 16.36
CA SER A 100 -16.39 -4.41 16.94
C SER A 100 -16.53 -4.43 18.47
N PRO A 101 -16.56 -5.61 19.12
CA PRO A 101 -16.47 -6.94 18.54
C PRO A 101 -17.76 -7.37 17.80
N ILE A 102 -17.63 -8.31 16.87
CA ILE A 102 -18.75 -8.99 16.19
C ILE A 102 -18.90 -10.35 16.84
N GLU A 103 -20.03 -10.60 17.50
CA GLU A 103 -20.31 -11.86 18.21
C GLU A 103 -19.20 -12.28 19.19
N GLY A 104 -18.66 -11.29 19.92
CA GLY A 104 -17.61 -11.50 20.91
C GLY A 104 -16.22 -11.75 20.33
N LYS A 105 -16.03 -11.61 19.01
CA LYS A 105 -14.73 -11.75 18.34
C LYS A 105 -14.31 -10.44 17.67
N TYR A 106 -12.99 -10.27 17.56
CA TYR A 106 -12.40 -9.09 16.96
C TYR A 106 -11.80 -9.45 15.59
N TYR A 107 -12.38 -8.89 14.54
CA TYR A 107 -11.98 -9.19 13.17
C TYR A 107 -11.00 -8.14 12.65
N ASP A 108 -10.00 -8.59 11.90
CA ASP A 108 -8.96 -7.78 11.27
C ASP A 108 -9.13 -7.75 9.74
N TRP A 109 -10.39 -7.69 9.31
CA TRP A 109 -10.84 -7.58 7.91
C TRP A 109 -12.31 -7.09 7.86
N PRO A 110 -12.79 -6.56 6.72
CA PRO A 110 -14.11 -5.93 6.63
C PRO A 110 -15.25 -6.94 6.56
N VAL A 111 -15.69 -7.43 7.72
CA VAL A 111 -16.78 -8.42 7.82
C VAL A 111 -18.07 -7.90 7.20
N GLY A 112 -18.63 -8.66 6.26
CA GLY A 112 -19.88 -8.32 5.56
C GLY A 112 -19.70 -7.45 4.32
N PHE A 113 -18.48 -6.99 4.02
CA PHE A 113 -18.20 -6.30 2.77
C PHE A 113 -18.15 -7.27 1.58
N HIS A 114 -18.77 -6.86 0.48
CA HIS A 114 -18.69 -7.52 -0.81
C HIS A 114 -18.51 -6.46 -1.90
N ILE A 115 -17.86 -6.82 -3.00
CA ILE A 115 -17.61 -5.89 -4.10
C ILE A 115 -18.92 -5.35 -4.65
N GLY A 116 -19.00 -4.02 -4.79
CA GLY A 116 -20.21 -3.29 -5.15
C GLY A 116 -20.89 -2.59 -3.97
N LEU A 117 -20.45 -2.86 -2.74
CA LEU A 117 -20.77 -2.07 -1.55
C LEU A 117 -19.71 -0.98 -1.34
N ASN A 118 -19.98 -0.03 -0.45
CA ASN A 118 -18.98 0.98 -0.05
C ASN A 118 -18.15 0.43 1.11
N LEU A 119 -16.82 0.37 0.97
CA LEU A 119 -15.97 -0.22 2.00
C LEU A 119 -16.03 0.56 3.32
N GLN A 120 -16.18 1.88 3.26
CA GLN A 120 -16.27 2.75 4.43
C GLN A 120 -17.43 2.40 5.38
N ASP A 121 -18.48 1.72 4.89
CA ASP A 121 -19.63 1.30 5.70
C ASP A 121 -19.33 0.04 6.53
N TYR A 122 -18.18 -0.60 6.29
CA TYR A 122 -17.74 -1.85 6.93
C TYR A 122 -16.37 -1.72 7.57
N TRP A 123 -15.53 -0.80 7.09
CA TRP A 123 -14.11 -0.71 7.42
C TRP A 123 -13.68 0.72 7.68
N GLN A 124 -13.13 0.96 8.86
CA GLN A 124 -12.42 2.18 9.18
C GLN A 124 -10.93 1.91 9.06
N LEU A 125 -10.24 2.62 8.17
CA LEU A 125 -8.78 2.58 8.11
C LEU A 125 -8.17 3.01 9.44
N GLU A 126 -7.05 2.41 9.83
CA GLU A 126 -6.36 2.77 11.07
C GLU A 126 -6.08 4.27 11.09
N GLU A 127 -6.45 4.91 12.21
CA GLU A 127 -6.22 6.33 12.42
C GLU A 127 -4.72 6.61 12.58
N HIS A 128 -4.31 7.81 12.22
CA HIS A 128 -2.97 8.33 12.46
C HIS A 128 -3.05 9.76 12.96
N ASN A 129 -2.13 10.11 13.85
CA ASN A 129 -1.97 11.46 14.35
C ASN A 129 -0.60 11.98 13.93
N LEU A 130 -0.56 13.12 13.23
CA LEU A 130 0.69 13.74 12.83
C LEU A 130 1.56 14.08 14.06
N GLY A 131 2.87 13.84 13.94
CA GLY A 131 3.83 13.98 15.03
C GLY A 131 3.98 12.73 15.91
N GLN A 132 3.18 11.69 15.70
CA GLN A 132 3.26 10.44 16.48
C GLN A 132 3.52 9.23 15.58
N THR A 133 4.65 8.56 15.81
CA THR A 133 4.88 7.22 15.24
C THR A 133 4.12 6.17 16.06
N THR A 134 3.30 5.38 15.39
CA THR A 134 2.56 4.23 15.94
C THR A 134 3.06 2.93 15.31
N PHE A 135 2.46 1.79 15.65
CA PHE A 135 2.79 0.53 14.97
C PHE A 135 2.38 0.50 13.49
N THR A 136 1.42 1.33 13.08
CA THR A 136 0.88 1.33 11.72
C THR A 136 1.40 2.51 10.91
N HIS A 137 1.65 3.67 11.51
CA HIS A 137 2.08 4.85 10.77
C HIS A 137 3.32 5.49 11.39
N PHE A 138 4.18 6.05 10.54
CA PHE A 138 5.17 7.02 10.95
C PHE A 138 4.50 8.35 11.33
N ALA A 139 5.27 9.22 11.98
CA ALA A 139 4.78 10.52 12.44
C ALA A 139 4.28 11.47 11.34
N ASP A 140 4.62 11.24 10.06
CA ASP A 140 4.09 11.99 8.92
C ASP A 140 2.81 11.38 8.32
N GLY A 141 2.37 10.22 8.81
CA GLY A 141 1.23 9.47 8.30
C GLY A 141 1.56 8.42 7.24
N THR A 142 2.83 8.24 6.85
CA THR A 142 3.24 7.14 5.96
C THR A 142 3.22 5.78 6.65
N ALA A 143 3.06 4.71 5.87
CA ALA A 143 3.02 3.34 6.36
C ALA A 143 4.28 2.92 7.14
N HIS A 144 4.08 2.38 8.33
CA HIS A 144 5.07 1.77 9.23
C HIS A 144 4.76 0.28 9.51
N LYS A 145 3.89 -0.32 8.70
CA LYS A 145 3.56 -1.76 8.71
C LYS A 145 3.28 -2.26 7.30
N ASN A 146 3.52 -3.55 7.06
CA ASN A 146 3.14 -4.21 5.81
C ASN A 146 1.62 -4.18 5.57
N ARG A 147 1.20 -4.28 4.30
CA ARG A 147 -0.19 -4.24 3.83
C ARG A 147 -0.91 -2.92 4.17
N MET A 148 -0.24 -1.80 3.94
CA MET A 148 -0.76 -0.44 4.14
C MET A 148 -0.77 0.40 2.85
N GLN A 149 -0.65 -0.25 1.70
CA GLN A 149 -0.68 0.45 0.40
C GLN A 149 -1.96 1.29 0.26
N GLY A 150 -3.11 0.77 0.71
CA GLY A 150 -4.38 1.49 0.73
C GLY A 150 -4.36 2.71 1.67
N ASN A 151 -3.81 2.57 2.88
CA ASN A 151 -3.70 3.68 3.85
C ASN A 151 -2.88 4.85 3.28
N ASP A 152 -1.75 4.53 2.64
CA ASP A 152 -0.92 5.53 1.94
C ASP A 152 -1.64 6.10 0.70
N PHE A 153 -2.22 5.23 -0.14
CA PHE A 153 -2.75 5.60 -1.44
C PHE A 153 -3.90 6.58 -1.32
N VAL A 154 -4.82 6.40 -0.36
CA VAL A 154 -5.97 7.32 -0.18
C VAL A 154 -5.56 8.74 0.19
N GLN A 155 -4.37 8.93 0.75
CA GLN A 155 -3.79 10.24 1.08
C GLN A 155 -3.14 10.92 -0.14
N SER A 156 -2.80 10.14 -1.17
CA SER A 156 -2.01 10.59 -2.30
C SER A 156 -2.73 11.60 -3.20
N VAL A 157 -1.95 12.33 -4.01
CA VAL A 157 -2.51 13.14 -5.09
C VAL A 157 -3.14 12.25 -6.17
N MET A 158 -2.59 11.06 -6.42
CA MET A 158 -3.08 10.11 -7.42
C MET A 158 -4.53 9.70 -7.13
N TYR A 159 -4.81 9.29 -5.89
CA TYR A 159 -6.16 8.92 -5.46
C TYR A 159 -7.14 10.09 -5.60
N ARG A 160 -6.75 11.29 -5.15
CA ARG A 160 -7.56 12.51 -5.30
C ARG A 160 -7.81 12.93 -6.77
N ARG A 161 -7.04 12.38 -7.70
CA ARG A 161 -7.19 12.60 -9.15
C ARG A 161 -7.88 11.44 -9.87
N GLY A 162 -8.40 10.46 -9.12
CA GLY A 162 -9.17 9.35 -9.66
C GLY A 162 -8.34 8.19 -10.20
N VAL A 163 -7.03 8.15 -9.92
CA VAL A 163 -6.18 7.01 -10.29
C VAL A 163 -6.54 5.81 -9.41
N THR A 164 -6.52 4.63 -10.01
CA THR A 164 -6.86 3.36 -9.39
C THR A 164 -5.64 2.45 -9.27
N CYS A 165 -5.70 1.47 -8.38
CA CYS A 165 -4.61 0.49 -8.22
C CYS A 165 -4.28 -0.20 -9.56
N PHE A 166 -5.29 -0.52 -10.36
CA PHE A 166 -5.13 -1.22 -11.64
C PHE A 166 -4.79 -0.31 -12.82
N ASP A 167 -4.55 0.99 -12.61
CA ASP A 167 -3.84 1.81 -13.60
C ASP A 167 -2.34 1.48 -13.61
N CYS A 168 -1.82 1.00 -12.47
CA CYS A 168 -0.43 0.56 -12.31
C CYS A 168 -0.28 -0.97 -12.34
N HIS A 169 -1.23 -1.71 -11.74
CA HIS A 169 -1.15 -3.16 -11.58
C HIS A 169 -2.04 -3.94 -12.57
N ASP A 170 -1.56 -5.06 -13.09
CA ASP A 170 -2.34 -6.05 -13.83
C ASP A 170 -2.68 -7.24 -12.93
N VAL A 171 -3.91 -7.27 -12.42
CA VAL A 171 -4.39 -8.31 -11.52
C VAL A 171 -4.59 -9.67 -12.21
N HIS A 172 -4.53 -9.72 -13.54
CA HIS A 172 -4.62 -10.95 -14.32
C HIS A 172 -3.25 -11.47 -14.79
N GLY A 173 -2.17 -10.79 -14.41
CA GLY A 173 -0.79 -11.21 -14.65
C GLY A 173 -0.09 -10.44 -15.76
N THR A 174 1.21 -10.29 -15.57
CA THR A 174 2.13 -9.55 -16.44
C THR A 174 3.55 -10.02 -16.09
N ASP A 175 4.50 -9.86 -17.02
CA ASP A 175 5.88 -10.26 -16.80
C ASP A 175 6.67 -9.24 -15.94
N ASN A 176 6.09 -8.07 -15.65
CA ASN A 176 6.75 -7.07 -14.83
C ASN A 176 6.63 -7.39 -13.34
N TYR A 177 7.69 -7.09 -12.58
CA TYR A 177 7.71 -7.22 -11.13
C TYR A 177 6.51 -6.53 -10.47
N ALA A 178 6.04 -7.10 -9.34
CA ALA A 178 4.88 -6.61 -8.58
C ALA A 178 3.58 -6.49 -9.41
N GLN A 179 3.47 -7.29 -10.48
CA GLN A 179 2.34 -7.27 -11.39
C GLN A 179 2.11 -5.90 -12.03
N LEU A 180 3.16 -5.19 -12.42
CA LEU A 180 3.04 -3.89 -13.07
C LEU A 180 2.58 -4.00 -14.54
N ARG A 181 1.68 -3.12 -14.99
CA ARG A 181 1.16 -3.14 -16.37
C ARG A 181 2.22 -2.87 -17.44
N LYS A 182 3.29 -2.18 -17.07
CA LYS A 182 4.43 -1.81 -17.93
C LYS A 182 5.71 -1.75 -17.08
N PRO A 183 6.90 -1.63 -17.68
CA PRO A 183 8.12 -1.34 -16.95
C PRO A 183 7.96 -0.10 -16.06
N VAL A 184 8.59 -0.12 -14.89
CA VAL A 184 8.31 0.81 -13.78
C VAL A 184 8.36 2.29 -14.17
N ASN A 185 9.41 2.72 -14.87
CA ASN A 185 9.53 4.11 -15.32
C ASN A 185 8.49 4.49 -16.36
N GLN A 186 8.11 3.56 -17.24
CA GLN A 186 7.14 3.83 -18.28
C GLN A 186 5.75 4.12 -17.68
N ILE A 187 5.35 3.38 -16.64
CA ILE A 187 4.07 3.63 -15.94
C ILE A 187 4.01 5.07 -15.43
N CYS A 188 5.07 5.53 -14.77
CA CYS A 188 5.13 6.88 -14.24
C CYS A 188 5.10 7.91 -15.38
N LEU A 189 5.96 7.72 -16.39
CA LEU A 189 6.16 8.66 -17.50
C LEU A 189 5.01 8.71 -18.50
N ASP A 190 4.10 7.73 -18.53
CA ASP A 190 2.87 7.82 -19.33
C ASP A 190 2.02 9.04 -18.92
N CYS A 191 2.04 9.42 -17.63
CA CYS A 191 1.33 10.58 -17.10
C CYS A 191 2.28 11.74 -16.70
N HIS A 192 3.51 11.41 -16.30
CA HIS A 192 4.54 12.34 -15.83
C HIS A 192 5.66 12.54 -16.86
N GLY A 193 5.39 12.31 -18.13
CA GLY A 193 6.34 12.50 -19.21
C GLY A 193 6.63 13.98 -19.52
N SER A 194 7.40 14.20 -20.58
CA SER A 194 7.79 15.53 -21.03
C SER A 194 6.58 16.45 -21.24
N GLY A 195 6.65 17.67 -20.71
CA GLY A 195 5.57 18.66 -20.77
C GLY A 195 4.46 18.48 -19.72
N SER A 196 4.47 17.39 -18.95
CA SER A 196 3.59 17.26 -17.78
C SER A 196 4.03 18.22 -16.68
N ARG A 197 3.09 18.97 -16.09
CA ARG A 197 3.39 19.89 -14.97
C ARG A 197 4.00 19.17 -13.76
N ASN A 198 3.68 17.89 -13.61
CA ASN A 198 4.14 17.05 -12.52
C ASN A 198 5.25 16.08 -12.96
N GLY A 199 5.79 16.22 -14.18
CA GLY A 199 6.89 15.42 -14.69
C GLY A 199 8.27 16.06 -14.45
N PRO A 200 9.36 15.32 -14.75
CA PRO A 200 10.70 15.89 -14.84
C PRO A 200 10.73 17.09 -15.78
N ARG A 201 11.47 18.14 -15.41
CA ARG A 201 11.59 19.37 -16.23
C ARG A 201 12.86 19.40 -17.06
N GLU A 202 13.76 18.49 -16.74
CA GLU A 202 15.08 18.34 -17.34
C GLU A 202 14.95 17.69 -18.73
N ALA A 203 16.01 17.77 -19.54
CA ALA A 203 15.98 17.20 -20.87
C ALA A 203 16.04 15.66 -20.84
N THR A 204 16.63 15.10 -19.78
CA THR A 204 16.82 13.66 -19.61
C THR A 204 16.44 13.18 -18.21
N LEU A 205 16.12 11.89 -18.09
CA LEU A 205 15.86 11.26 -16.80
C LEU A 205 17.13 11.18 -15.93
N ALA A 206 18.32 11.03 -16.54
CA ALA A 206 19.58 11.08 -15.83
C ALA A 206 19.83 12.44 -15.16
N GLU A 207 19.48 13.55 -15.83
CA GLU A 207 19.56 14.88 -15.22
C GLU A 207 18.58 15.03 -14.06
N HIS A 208 17.36 14.50 -14.19
CA HIS A 208 16.38 14.54 -13.10
C HIS A 208 16.75 13.69 -11.88
N THR A 209 17.21 12.46 -12.14
CA THR A 209 17.51 11.48 -11.08
C THR A 209 18.91 11.62 -10.53
N HIS A 210 19.82 12.28 -11.27
CA HIS A 210 21.26 12.31 -11.04
C HIS A 210 21.91 10.92 -10.95
N HIS A 211 21.29 9.94 -11.60
CA HIS A 211 21.77 8.58 -11.69
C HIS A 211 21.98 8.19 -13.14
N LYS A 212 22.89 7.25 -13.38
CA LYS A 212 23.12 6.70 -14.72
C LYS A 212 21.83 6.04 -15.23
N ASP A 213 21.51 6.26 -16.50
CA ASP A 213 20.41 5.59 -17.17
C ASP A 213 20.45 4.08 -16.99
N GLY A 214 19.30 3.48 -16.65
CA GLY A 214 19.13 2.05 -16.42
C GLY A 214 19.70 1.54 -15.09
N SER A 215 20.22 2.41 -14.23
CA SER A 215 20.55 2.02 -12.85
C SER A 215 19.28 1.99 -11.97
N THR A 216 19.32 1.25 -10.87
CA THR A 216 18.20 1.22 -9.90
C THR A 216 17.85 2.62 -9.39
N GLY A 217 18.83 3.50 -9.19
CA GLY A 217 18.57 4.88 -8.77
C GLY A 217 17.91 5.77 -9.83
N SER A 218 17.91 5.34 -11.11
CA SER A 218 17.17 6.01 -12.19
C SER A 218 15.69 5.59 -12.27
N GLU A 219 15.23 4.69 -11.39
CA GLU A 219 13.83 4.30 -11.33
C GLU A 219 13.01 5.31 -10.51
N CYS A 220 11.85 5.75 -11.02
CA CYS A 220 10.99 6.72 -10.33
C CYS A 220 10.64 6.26 -8.90
N VAL A 221 10.35 4.96 -8.75
CA VAL A 221 9.96 4.34 -7.48
C VAL A 221 11.10 4.29 -6.47
N ALA A 222 12.37 4.37 -6.90
CA ALA A 222 13.50 4.38 -5.98
C ALA A 222 13.48 5.62 -5.07
N CYS A 223 12.96 6.74 -5.59
CA CYS A 223 12.88 8.01 -4.88
C CYS A 223 11.46 8.36 -4.42
N HIS A 224 10.45 8.07 -5.24
CA HIS A 224 9.06 8.45 -4.95
C HIS A 224 8.25 7.38 -4.25
N MET A 225 8.71 6.13 -4.21
CA MET A 225 8.09 5.04 -3.45
C MET A 225 9.15 4.32 -2.61
N PRO A 226 9.89 5.05 -1.75
CA PRO A 226 11.01 4.48 -1.03
C PRO A 226 10.57 3.32 -0.13
N LYS A 227 11.52 2.42 0.13
CA LYS A 227 11.36 1.33 1.08
C LYS A 227 11.44 1.88 2.50
N VAL A 228 10.29 2.13 3.12
CA VAL A 228 10.17 2.86 4.39
C VAL A 228 10.13 1.97 5.62
N GLU A 229 9.83 0.68 5.48
CA GLU A 229 9.76 -0.23 6.63
C GLU A 229 10.03 -1.69 6.21
N VAL A 230 10.49 -2.52 7.15
CA VAL A 230 10.68 -3.97 7.01
C VAL A 230 10.14 -4.67 8.26
N THR A 231 8.85 -5.00 8.25
CA THR A 231 8.27 -5.80 9.34
C THR A 231 8.58 -7.30 9.22
N ILE A 232 8.99 -7.75 8.04
CA ILE A 232 9.37 -9.14 7.75
C ILE A 232 10.69 -9.07 6.98
N PRO A 233 11.77 -9.74 7.43
CA PRO A 233 13.07 -9.70 6.74
C PRO A 233 12.93 -10.00 5.24
N GLY A 234 13.46 -9.09 4.42
CA GLY A 234 13.39 -9.18 2.96
C GLY A 234 12.09 -8.68 2.32
N VAL A 235 11.07 -8.34 3.11
CA VAL A 235 9.81 -7.77 2.63
C VAL A 235 9.71 -6.32 3.08
N PHE A 236 9.90 -5.42 2.13
CA PHE A 236 9.88 -3.99 2.37
C PHE A 236 8.50 -3.42 2.10
N VAL A 237 8.10 -2.45 2.90
CA VAL A 237 6.97 -1.57 2.64
C VAL A 237 7.48 -0.44 1.74
N SER A 238 7.03 -0.41 0.49
CA SER A 238 7.27 0.72 -0.41
C SER A 238 6.13 1.72 -0.23
N ALA A 239 6.45 2.98 0.05
CA ALA A 239 5.43 4.00 0.28
C ALA A 239 4.56 4.21 -0.97
N HIS A 240 3.24 4.28 -0.79
CA HIS A 240 2.27 4.54 -1.87
C HIS A 240 1.64 5.95 -1.77
N THR A 241 2.26 6.83 -0.98
CA THR A 241 1.92 8.27 -0.98
C THR A 241 2.49 8.99 -2.21
N PHE A 242 3.48 8.38 -2.87
CA PHE A 242 4.29 8.89 -3.98
C PHE A 242 5.11 10.16 -3.66
N ALA A 243 5.09 10.57 -2.39
CA ALA A 243 5.85 11.71 -1.91
C ALA A 243 7.32 11.31 -1.78
N PHE A 244 8.21 12.18 -2.24
CA PHE A 244 9.62 12.04 -1.95
C PHE A 244 9.89 12.37 -0.48
N ILE A 245 10.37 11.36 0.25
CA ILE A 245 10.70 11.47 1.67
C ILE A 245 12.09 12.09 1.79
N THR A 246 12.15 13.32 2.28
CA THR A 246 13.39 14.09 2.32
C THR A 246 14.33 13.58 3.44
N PRO A 247 15.64 13.84 3.36
CA PRO A 247 16.54 13.53 4.47
C PRO A 247 16.15 14.27 5.77
N ALA A 248 15.58 15.47 5.68
CA ALA A 248 15.07 16.21 6.84
C ALA A 248 13.91 15.47 7.52
N MET A 249 13.00 14.85 6.75
CA MET A 249 11.95 13.98 7.31
C MET A 249 12.53 12.76 8.02
N THR A 250 13.63 12.19 7.52
CA THR A 250 14.36 11.14 8.26
C THR A 250 14.91 11.66 9.58
N ASP A 251 15.54 12.84 9.59
CA ASP A 251 16.09 13.41 10.82
C ASP A 251 14.99 13.71 11.84
N GLN A 252 13.84 14.22 11.40
CA GLN A 252 12.72 14.60 12.26
C GLN A 252 11.85 13.42 12.71
N TYR A 253 11.42 12.57 11.77
CA TYR A 253 10.39 11.54 11.98
C TYR A 253 10.95 10.11 11.97
N LYS A 254 12.26 9.94 11.72
CA LYS A 254 12.96 8.64 11.66
C LYS A 254 12.49 7.71 10.54
N ILE A 255 11.85 8.28 9.52
CA ILE A 255 11.39 7.56 8.33
C ILE A 255 12.58 7.36 7.38
N PRO A 256 12.86 6.15 6.88
CA PRO A 256 13.90 5.94 5.88
C PRO A 256 13.64 6.76 4.60
N ASN A 257 14.61 7.56 4.18
CA ASN A 257 14.57 8.29 2.90
C ASN A 257 15.16 7.45 1.75
N ALA A 258 14.91 7.89 0.53
CA ALA A 258 15.41 7.26 -0.69
C ALA A 258 16.95 7.24 -0.83
N CYS A 259 17.64 8.24 -0.30
CA CYS A 259 19.08 8.44 -0.53
C CYS A 259 19.91 7.50 0.37
N THR A 260 19.78 7.63 1.69
CA THR A 260 20.61 6.88 2.66
C THR A 260 20.20 5.41 2.79
N SER A 261 19.07 5.02 2.18
CA SER A 261 18.68 3.60 2.04
C SER A 261 19.55 2.85 1.02
N CYS A 262 20.11 3.54 0.02
CA CYS A 262 21.05 2.99 -0.94
C CYS A 262 22.50 3.38 -0.63
N HIS A 263 22.72 4.63 -0.20
CA HIS A 263 24.01 5.17 0.20
C HIS A 263 24.22 5.00 1.71
N THR A 264 24.34 3.74 2.15
CA THR A 264 24.34 3.36 3.58
C THR A 264 25.58 3.85 4.35
N ASP A 265 26.63 4.29 3.65
CA ASP A 265 27.84 4.90 4.21
C ASP A 265 27.74 6.43 4.36
N LYS A 266 26.61 7.03 3.94
CA LYS A 266 26.40 8.48 3.94
C LYS A 266 25.39 8.91 5.00
N THR A 267 25.48 10.18 5.38
CA THR A 267 24.56 10.81 6.34
C THR A 267 23.40 11.48 5.62
N THR A 268 22.32 11.77 6.35
CA THR A 268 21.22 12.63 5.89
C THR A 268 21.73 14.01 5.50
N ALA A 269 22.70 14.57 6.22
CA ALA A 269 23.35 15.84 5.88
C ALA A 269 24.05 15.82 4.51
N TRP A 270 24.71 14.71 4.14
CA TRP A 270 25.29 14.54 2.80
C TRP A 270 24.20 14.54 1.73
N ALA A 271 23.10 13.82 1.95
CA ALA A 271 22.00 13.76 1.00
C ALA A 271 21.34 15.14 0.82
N THR A 272 21.11 15.87 1.92
CA THR A 272 20.60 17.25 1.89
C THR A 272 21.54 18.17 1.13
N ASP A 273 22.85 18.09 1.36
CA ASP A 273 23.84 18.90 0.64
C ASP A 273 23.86 18.58 -0.86
N ALA A 274 23.80 17.29 -1.23
CA ALA A 274 23.69 16.89 -2.63
C ALA A 274 22.45 17.51 -3.30
N LEU A 275 21.27 17.39 -2.67
CA LEU A 275 20.02 17.98 -3.18
C LEU A 275 20.11 19.51 -3.31
N ARG A 276 20.86 20.20 -2.43
CA ARG A 276 21.09 21.66 -2.52
C ARG A 276 21.91 22.07 -3.73
N HIS A 277 22.73 21.19 -4.28
CA HIS A 277 23.54 21.48 -5.46
C HIS A 277 22.80 21.23 -6.77
N TRP A 278 21.64 20.55 -6.72
CA TRP A 278 20.81 20.29 -7.89
C TRP A 278 20.13 21.59 -8.35
N PRO A 279 20.42 22.11 -9.57
CA PRO A 279 19.86 23.36 -10.06
C PRO A 279 18.33 23.32 -10.23
N GLU A 280 17.77 22.13 -10.43
CA GLU A 280 16.35 21.84 -10.64
C GLU A 280 15.57 21.51 -9.37
N ARG A 281 16.23 21.57 -8.19
CA ARG A 281 15.58 21.23 -6.93
C ARG A 281 14.32 22.07 -6.71
N SER A 282 13.24 21.42 -6.28
CA SER A 282 12.14 22.18 -5.69
C SER A 282 12.52 22.57 -4.25
N PRO A 283 12.42 23.85 -3.86
CA PRO A 283 12.79 24.32 -2.52
C PRO A 283 12.12 23.53 -1.39
N TRP A 284 10.91 23.04 -1.63
CA TRP A 284 10.09 22.27 -0.69
C TRP A 284 10.61 20.87 -0.35
N TRP A 285 11.63 20.34 -1.04
CA TRP A 285 12.16 18.98 -0.82
C TRP A 285 13.51 18.95 -0.11
N VAL A 286 14.03 20.11 0.29
CA VAL A 286 15.38 20.28 0.85
C VAL A 286 15.36 20.90 2.25
N GLU A 287 14.24 21.51 2.63
CA GLU A 287 14.00 22.12 3.94
C GLU A 287 13.05 21.27 4.80
#